data_AF-A0A940PIQ7-F1
#
_entry.id   AF-A0A940PIQ7-F1
#
_cell.length_a   1.000
_cell.length_b   1.000
_cell.length_c   1.000
_cell.angle_alpha   90.00
_cell.angle_beta   90.00
_cell.angle_gamma   90.00
#
_symmetry.space_group_name_H-M   'P 1'
#
loop_
_entity.id
_entity.type
_entity.pdbx_description
1 polymer ?
#
loop_
_entity_poly.entity_id
_entity_poly.type
_entity_poly.pdbx_seq_one_letter_code
_entity_poly.pdbx_strand_id
1 'polypeptide(L)'
;MVTAYIIIFLSNILTLFSRKRNLVLVVISFAFFILIMGWSLSDPDWVGYYYLYNFTANGPILPEFGYQFLEKIFLSLGFDFPQFRIAIAFITYYLMYKGISFFIKKGPLSLFISSYALFSLFYDSIQLRNTLGISIIIIGLRYLFEEGKFDILKFIFTVLVATTFHTTMIFYLAFLIVKFKKTNLVQFCIILFTFLTTIIIVMNGTKIPYLEVIFGSLRESKYTGYLDKSMRWGFIFPLALQMINILFAKFLMTVNFSDINSIDNEGRKSQLLLNYKLNVSGILFIPIFTVNLNFYRLARNLLTINLIFSQLSLNHSVKQKERIKIILFTFIYVFVWVFYGFIFGNEFETVVRPLLENNGFFP
;
A
#
# COMPACT_ATOMS: atom_id res chain seq x y z
N MET A 1 12.41 -17.68 -12.93
CA MET A 1 11.40 -16.63 -12.66
C MET A 1 11.53 -15.37 -13.54
N VAL A 2 12.75 -14.87 -13.77
CA VAL A 2 13.01 -13.59 -14.49
C VAL A 2 12.34 -13.51 -15.87
N THR A 3 12.47 -14.55 -16.70
CA THR A 3 11.86 -14.57 -18.04
C THR A 3 10.33 -14.44 -17.98
N ALA A 4 9.69 -15.13 -17.02
CA ALA A 4 8.25 -15.04 -16.82
C ALA A 4 7.83 -13.63 -16.36
N TYR A 5 8.60 -13.00 -15.45
CA TYR A 5 8.41 -11.61 -15.06
C TYR A 5 8.43 -10.67 -16.26
N ILE A 6 9.46 -10.78 -17.11
CA ILE A 6 9.61 -9.93 -18.31
C ILE A 6 8.44 -10.14 -19.27
N ILE A 7 8.05 -11.38 -19.55
CA ILE A 7 6.95 -11.70 -20.46
C ILE A 7 5.63 -11.10 -19.94
N ILE A 8 5.31 -11.28 -18.65
CA ILE A 8 4.07 -10.78 -18.06
C ILE A 8 4.07 -9.24 -18.03
N PHE A 9 5.19 -8.62 -17.69
CA PHE A 9 5.35 -7.18 -17.73
C PHE A 9 5.12 -6.64 -19.14
N LEU A 10 5.85 -7.14 -20.14
CA LEU A 10 5.73 -6.69 -21.54
C LEU A 10 4.32 -6.94 -22.10
N SER A 11 3.69 -8.07 -21.77
CA SER A 11 2.31 -8.36 -22.19
C SER A 11 1.31 -7.32 -21.67
N ASN A 12 1.50 -6.86 -20.43
CA ASN A 12 0.68 -5.77 -19.87
C ASN A 12 1.00 -4.43 -20.53
N ILE A 13 2.26 -4.13 -20.83
CA ILE A 13 2.66 -2.92 -21.58
C ILE A 13 1.99 -2.86 -22.95
N LEU A 14 2.00 -3.96 -23.71
CA LEU A 14 1.40 -4.03 -25.05
C LEU A 14 -0.12 -3.79 -25.02
N THR A 15 -0.78 -4.10 -23.90
CA THR A 15 -2.23 -3.92 -23.74
C THR A 15 -2.62 -2.59 -23.11
N LEU A 16 -1.68 -1.68 -22.80
CA LEU A 16 -1.98 -0.37 -22.21
C LEU A 16 -2.96 0.47 -23.02
N PHE A 17 -2.93 0.33 -24.35
CA PHE A 17 -3.84 1.03 -25.26
C PHE A 17 -5.15 0.27 -25.51
N SER A 18 -5.27 -0.97 -25.02
CA SER A 18 -6.53 -1.71 -25.07
C SER A 18 -7.61 -0.97 -24.28
N ARG A 19 -8.82 -0.98 -24.81
CA ARG A 19 -10.02 -0.52 -24.11
C ARG A 19 -10.75 -1.67 -23.42
N LYS A 20 -10.42 -2.92 -23.68
CA LYS A 20 -11.10 -4.06 -23.06
C LYS A 20 -10.18 -4.72 -22.05
N ARG A 21 -10.77 -5.17 -20.93
CA ARG A 21 -10.09 -6.03 -19.97
C ARG A 21 -9.76 -7.37 -20.63
N ASN A 22 -8.49 -7.71 -20.68
CA ASN A 22 -8.05 -9.06 -20.99
C ASN A 22 -8.02 -9.88 -19.69
N LEU A 23 -9.09 -10.62 -19.43
CA LEU A 23 -9.24 -11.37 -18.17
C LEU A 23 -8.17 -12.45 -18.01
N VAL A 24 -7.79 -13.12 -19.11
CA VAL A 24 -6.74 -14.15 -19.11
C VAL A 24 -5.42 -13.54 -18.64
N LEU A 25 -5.02 -12.41 -19.23
CA LEU A 25 -3.78 -11.72 -18.84
C LEU A 25 -3.83 -11.25 -17.37
N VAL A 26 -4.98 -10.76 -16.91
CA VAL A 26 -5.18 -10.39 -15.50
C VAL A 26 -4.97 -11.60 -14.59
N VAL A 27 -5.64 -12.71 -14.85
CA VAL A 27 -5.53 -13.94 -14.04
C VAL A 27 -4.09 -14.45 -14.01
N ILE A 28 -3.42 -14.51 -15.17
CA ILE A 28 -2.02 -14.93 -15.26
C ILE A 28 -1.11 -13.98 -14.47
N SER A 29 -1.33 -12.67 -14.55
CA SER A 29 -0.51 -11.68 -13.84
C SER A 29 -0.66 -11.81 -12.32
N PHE A 30 -1.90 -11.95 -11.82
CA PHE A 30 -2.14 -12.15 -10.38
C PHE A 30 -1.66 -13.52 -9.89
N ALA A 31 -1.83 -14.59 -10.68
CA ALA A 31 -1.27 -15.90 -10.37
C ALA A 31 0.26 -15.83 -10.24
N PHE A 32 0.92 -15.10 -11.14
CA PHE A 32 2.35 -14.88 -11.07
C PHE A 32 2.77 -14.06 -9.84
N PHE A 33 2.02 -13.03 -9.46
CA PHE A 33 2.28 -12.29 -8.23
C PHE A 33 2.16 -13.16 -6.98
N ILE A 34 1.16 -14.06 -6.96
CA ILE A 34 1.01 -15.06 -5.89
C ILE A 34 2.24 -15.96 -5.81
N LEU A 35 2.80 -16.40 -6.94
CA LEU A 35 4.00 -17.23 -6.96
C LEU A 35 5.25 -16.49 -6.47
N ILE A 36 5.42 -15.21 -6.85
CA ILE A 36 6.52 -14.37 -6.35
C ILE A 36 6.45 -14.23 -4.82
N MET A 37 5.28 -13.83 -4.31
CA MET A 37 5.07 -13.51 -2.91
C MET A 37 5.03 -14.75 -2.01
N GLY A 38 4.33 -15.80 -2.47
CA GLY A 38 4.04 -17.00 -1.70
C GLY A 38 5.18 -18.01 -1.69
N TRP A 39 5.94 -18.12 -2.78
CA TRP A 39 6.94 -19.18 -2.97
C TRP A 39 8.39 -18.67 -2.91
N SER A 40 8.63 -17.49 -2.31
CA SER A 40 9.99 -17.05 -2.02
C SER A 40 10.62 -17.87 -0.90
N LEU A 41 11.89 -18.23 -1.05
CA LEU A 41 12.65 -19.03 -0.08
C LEU A 41 13.72 -18.26 0.69
N SER A 42 13.99 -17.00 0.34
CA SER A 42 15.12 -16.27 0.93
C SER A 42 14.91 -14.76 1.01
N ASP A 43 13.67 -14.29 1.18
CA ASP A 43 13.45 -12.86 1.42
C ASP A 43 13.93 -12.43 2.82
N PRO A 44 14.22 -11.12 3.04
CA PRO A 44 14.82 -10.64 4.30
C PRO A 44 14.03 -10.97 5.57
N ASP A 45 12.71 -11.08 5.46
CA ASP A 45 11.83 -11.37 6.61
C ASP A 45 11.48 -12.87 6.70
N TRP A 46 11.87 -13.67 5.71
CA TRP A 46 11.52 -15.10 5.58
C TRP A 46 11.84 -15.87 6.85
N VAL A 47 13.08 -15.74 7.34
CA VAL A 47 13.58 -16.46 8.51
C VAL A 47 12.77 -16.10 9.75
N GLY A 48 12.49 -14.81 9.94
CA GLY A 48 11.69 -14.33 11.07
C GLY A 48 10.27 -14.87 11.04
N TYR A 49 9.63 -14.89 9.87
CA TYR A 49 8.28 -15.42 9.70
C TYR A 49 8.23 -16.96 9.83
N TYR A 50 9.22 -17.67 9.29
CA TYR A 50 9.33 -19.12 9.42
C TYR A 50 9.46 -19.54 10.88
N TYR A 51 10.35 -18.87 11.62
CA TYR A 51 10.47 -19.12 13.06
C TYR A 51 9.19 -18.76 13.80
N LEU A 52 8.51 -17.66 13.45
CA LEU A 52 7.25 -17.38 14.12
C LEU A 52 6.23 -18.49 13.86
N TYR A 53 5.98 -18.85 12.59
CA TYR A 53 4.98 -19.84 12.18
C TYR A 53 5.14 -21.19 12.88
N ASN A 54 6.37 -21.72 12.96
CA ASN A 54 6.61 -23.01 13.59
C ASN A 54 6.53 -22.98 15.11
N PHE A 55 6.69 -21.79 15.73
CA PHE A 55 6.62 -21.62 17.17
C PHE A 55 5.30 -20.98 17.65
N THR A 56 4.40 -20.54 16.73
CA THR A 56 3.13 -19.88 17.09
C THR A 56 2.16 -20.79 17.84
N ALA A 57 2.35 -22.12 17.80
CA ALA A 57 1.47 -23.09 18.47
C ALA A 57 1.32 -22.80 19.97
N ASN A 58 2.39 -22.37 20.65
CA ASN A 58 2.43 -22.18 22.11
C ASN A 58 2.86 -20.75 22.54
N GLY A 59 3.00 -19.82 21.59
CA GLY A 59 3.46 -18.46 21.86
C GLY A 59 2.37 -17.52 22.43
N PRO A 60 2.76 -16.45 23.14
CA PRO A 60 1.84 -15.43 23.62
C PRO A 60 1.11 -14.73 22.46
N ILE A 61 -0.07 -14.17 22.74
CA ILE A 61 -0.81 -13.33 21.79
C ILE A 61 0.02 -12.07 21.55
N LEU A 62 0.48 -11.87 20.32
CA LEU A 62 1.21 -10.68 19.91
C LEU A 62 0.25 -9.60 19.38
N PRO A 63 0.69 -8.33 19.26
CA PRO A 63 -0.14 -7.23 18.75
C PRO A 63 -0.80 -7.47 17.37
N GLU A 64 -0.23 -8.35 16.55
CA GLU A 64 -0.75 -8.74 15.22
C GLU A 64 -1.51 -10.08 15.29
N PHE A 65 -2.44 -10.19 16.24
CA PHE A 65 -3.16 -11.42 16.57
C PHE A 65 -3.94 -12.01 15.39
N GLY A 66 -4.43 -11.18 14.46
CA GLY A 66 -5.17 -11.64 13.28
C GLY A 66 -4.30 -12.47 12.35
N TYR A 67 -3.04 -12.07 12.16
CA TYR A 67 -2.07 -12.85 11.38
C TYR A 67 -1.73 -14.17 12.10
N GLN A 68 -1.43 -14.10 13.40
CA GLN A 68 -1.15 -15.29 14.21
C GLN A 68 -2.32 -16.27 14.27
N PHE A 69 -3.56 -15.77 14.27
CA PHE A 69 -4.75 -16.60 14.21
C PHE A 69 -4.79 -17.42 12.90
N LEU A 70 -4.44 -16.80 11.77
CA LEU A 70 -4.29 -17.54 10.51
C LEU A 70 -3.13 -18.53 10.57
N GLU A 71 -1.97 -18.16 11.13
CA GLU A 71 -0.84 -19.11 11.31
C GLU A 71 -1.31 -20.36 12.07
N LYS A 72 -2.02 -20.19 13.19
CA LYS A 72 -2.55 -21.29 14.00
C LYS A 72 -3.55 -22.17 13.24
N ILE A 73 -4.46 -21.56 12.48
CA ILE A 73 -5.42 -22.32 11.65
C ILE A 73 -4.66 -23.19 10.65
N PHE A 74 -3.77 -22.59 9.85
CA PHE A 74 -3.05 -23.33 8.80
C PHE A 74 -2.13 -24.41 9.37
N LEU A 75 -1.46 -24.12 10.49
CA LEU A 75 -0.65 -25.10 11.18
C LEU A 75 -1.50 -26.28 11.69
N SER A 76 -2.70 -26.00 12.25
CA SER A 76 -3.63 -27.05 12.69
C SER A 76 -4.19 -27.90 11.55
N LEU A 77 -4.24 -27.36 10.33
CA LEU A 77 -4.61 -28.07 9.11
C LEU A 77 -3.43 -28.85 8.48
N GLY A 78 -2.24 -28.80 9.09
CA GLY A 78 -1.05 -29.50 8.61
C GLY A 78 -0.29 -28.80 7.48
N PHE A 79 -0.54 -27.50 7.25
CA PHE A 79 0.20 -26.73 6.24
C PHE A 79 1.59 -26.38 6.75
N ASP A 80 2.60 -26.54 5.89
CA ASP A 80 3.93 -25.99 6.14
C ASP A 80 3.97 -24.46 5.87
N PHE A 81 5.10 -23.83 6.22
CA PHE A 81 5.24 -22.37 6.09
C PHE A 81 5.14 -21.87 4.64
N PRO A 82 5.82 -22.47 3.63
CA PRO A 82 5.62 -22.11 2.23
C PRO A 82 4.16 -22.21 1.76
N GLN A 83 3.46 -23.30 2.10
CA GLN A 83 2.05 -23.49 1.77
C GLN A 83 1.17 -22.41 2.41
N PHE A 84 1.42 -22.08 3.68
CA PHE A 84 0.76 -20.97 4.37
C PHE A 84 0.98 -19.64 3.63
N ARG A 85 2.21 -19.31 3.24
CA ARG A 85 2.52 -18.07 2.51
C ARG A 85 1.79 -17.97 1.18
N ILE A 86 1.70 -19.06 0.42
CA ILE A 86 0.95 -19.10 -0.84
C ILE A 86 -0.53 -18.83 -0.58
N ALA A 87 -1.11 -19.42 0.47
CA ALA A 87 -2.49 -19.17 0.84
C ALA A 87 -2.72 -17.70 1.24
N ILE A 88 -1.81 -17.11 2.02
CA ILE A 88 -1.87 -15.68 2.38
C ILE A 88 -1.71 -14.78 1.15
N ALA A 89 -0.79 -15.11 0.23
CA ALA A 89 -0.62 -14.37 -1.02
C ALA A 89 -1.90 -14.44 -1.87
N PHE A 90 -2.53 -15.62 -1.98
CA PHE A 90 -3.81 -15.79 -2.67
C PHE A 90 -4.91 -14.92 -2.05
N ILE A 91 -5.09 -14.98 -0.72
CA ILE A 91 -6.07 -14.15 0.00
C ILE A 91 -5.80 -12.66 -0.27
N THR A 92 -4.55 -12.22 -0.14
CA THR A 92 -4.13 -10.83 -0.32
C THR A 92 -4.46 -10.32 -1.72
N TYR A 93 -4.05 -11.05 -2.76
CA TYR A 93 -4.29 -10.67 -4.15
C TYR A 93 -5.76 -10.78 -4.55
N TYR A 94 -6.51 -11.73 -3.99
CA TYR A 94 -7.96 -11.79 -4.15
C TYR A 94 -8.65 -10.56 -3.55
N LEU A 95 -8.32 -10.18 -2.32
CA LEU A 95 -8.86 -8.98 -1.67
C LEU A 95 -8.51 -7.71 -2.46
N MET A 96 -7.24 -7.59 -2.89
CA MET A 96 -6.80 -6.47 -3.72
C MET A 96 -7.58 -6.41 -5.04
N TYR A 97 -7.75 -7.54 -5.75
CA TYR A 97 -8.57 -7.58 -6.96
C TYR A 97 -10.02 -7.16 -6.73
N LYS A 98 -10.64 -7.59 -5.62
CA LYS A 98 -12.02 -7.20 -5.25
C LYS A 98 -12.13 -5.71 -4.93
N GLY A 99 -11.11 -5.15 -4.28
CA GLY A 99 -11.01 -3.71 -4.02
C GLY A 99 -10.86 -2.90 -5.32
N ILE A 100 -9.93 -3.28 -6.18
CA ILE A 100 -9.68 -2.65 -7.49
C ILE A 100 -10.92 -2.71 -8.38
N SER A 101 -11.57 -3.88 -8.44
CA SER A 101 -12.74 -4.10 -9.29
C SER A 101 -13.96 -3.28 -8.88
N PHE A 102 -14.04 -2.82 -7.63
CA PHE A 102 -15.09 -1.88 -7.20
C PHE A 102 -14.95 -0.54 -7.96
N PHE A 103 -13.74 0.00 -8.03
CA PHE A 103 -13.49 1.29 -8.70
C PHE A 103 -13.48 1.15 -10.22
N ILE A 104 -12.77 0.14 -10.75
CA ILE A 104 -12.48 0.02 -12.18
C ILE A 104 -13.58 -0.77 -12.92
N LYS A 105 -14.51 -1.40 -12.19
CA LYS A 105 -15.61 -2.21 -12.75
C LYS A 105 -15.09 -3.28 -13.71
N LYS A 106 -15.44 -3.19 -15.01
CA LYS A 106 -15.00 -4.08 -16.09
C LYS A 106 -13.87 -3.49 -16.96
N GLY A 107 -13.32 -2.34 -16.58
CA GLY A 107 -12.25 -1.66 -17.32
C GLY A 107 -10.91 -2.43 -17.31
N PRO A 108 -9.97 -2.08 -18.20
CA PRO A 108 -8.65 -2.71 -18.24
C PRO A 108 -7.87 -2.50 -16.93
N LEU A 109 -6.91 -3.38 -16.66
CA LEU A 109 -6.03 -3.32 -15.48
C LEU A 109 -4.54 -3.22 -15.85
N SER A 110 -4.23 -3.13 -17.13
CA SER A 110 -2.86 -3.25 -17.64
C SER A 110 -1.91 -2.20 -17.06
N LEU A 111 -2.36 -0.94 -16.90
CA LEU A 111 -1.52 0.12 -16.31
C LEU A 111 -1.25 -0.18 -14.84
N PHE A 112 -2.28 -0.55 -14.06
CA PHE A 112 -2.10 -0.94 -12.67
C PHE A 112 -1.10 -2.10 -12.56
N ILE A 113 -1.32 -3.19 -13.31
CA ILE A 113 -0.49 -4.40 -13.23
C ILE A 113 0.96 -4.09 -13.62
N SER A 114 1.18 -3.41 -14.75
CA SER A 114 2.55 -3.09 -15.19
C SER A 114 3.26 -2.15 -14.21
N SER A 115 2.57 -1.14 -13.69
CA SER A 115 3.15 -0.17 -12.75
C SER A 115 3.38 -0.79 -11.36
N TYR A 116 2.48 -1.66 -10.91
CA TYR A 116 2.61 -2.38 -9.64
C TYR A 116 3.78 -3.37 -9.69
N ALA A 117 3.94 -4.09 -10.81
CA ALA A 117 5.02 -5.06 -11.02
C ALA A 117 6.43 -4.42 -10.97
N LEU A 118 6.58 -3.16 -11.35
CA LEU A 118 7.88 -2.47 -11.37
C LEU A 118 8.46 -2.19 -9.96
N PHE A 119 7.62 -2.09 -8.94
CA PHE A 119 8.06 -1.66 -7.61
C PHE A 119 7.28 -2.31 -6.47
N SER A 120 5.97 -2.08 -6.43
CA SER A 120 5.14 -2.43 -5.28
C SER A 120 5.10 -3.94 -5.05
N LEU A 121 5.09 -4.74 -6.13
CA LEU A 121 5.14 -6.19 -6.08
C LEU A 121 6.26 -6.73 -5.18
N PHE A 122 7.48 -6.23 -5.33
CA PHE A 122 8.63 -6.77 -4.61
C PHE A 122 8.59 -6.42 -3.12
N TYR A 123 8.30 -5.15 -2.80
CA TYR A 123 8.16 -4.73 -1.39
C TYR A 123 6.99 -5.42 -0.68
N ASP A 124 5.86 -5.54 -1.37
CA ASP A 124 4.67 -6.17 -0.83
C ASP A 124 4.85 -7.69 -0.66
N SER A 125 5.72 -8.30 -1.45
CA SER A 125 6.08 -9.71 -1.29
C SER A 125 6.84 -10.00 0.00
N ILE A 126 7.66 -9.04 0.45
CA ILE A 126 8.43 -9.15 1.70
C ILE A 126 7.56 -8.77 2.88
N GLN A 127 6.80 -7.69 2.75
CA GLN A 127 5.99 -7.14 3.83
C GLN A 127 4.57 -7.72 3.85
N LEU A 128 4.46 -9.05 3.77
CA LEU A 128 3.22 -9.83 3.69
C LEU A 128 2.09 -9.33 4.61
N ARG A 129 2.40 -9.06 5.88
CA ARG A 129 1.43 -8.57 6.87
C ARG A 129 0.87 -7.20 6.50
N ASN A 130 1.76 -6.28 6.09
CA ASN A 130 1.37 -4.96 5.65
C ASN A 130 0.52 -5.02 4.38
N THR A 131 0.91 -5.86 3.41
CA THR A 131 0.20 -6.03 2.14
C THR A 131 -1.19 -6.63 2.33
N LEU A 132 -1.32 -7.63 3.21
CA LEU A 132 -2.64 -8.15 3.60
C LEU A 132 -3.49 -7.04 4.24
N GLY A 133 -2.93 -6.27 5.18
CA GLY A 133 -3.59 -5.14 5.80
C GLY A 133 -4.08 -4.09 4.80
N ILE A 134 -3.22 -3.60 3.90
CA ILE A 134 -3.60 -2.59 2.91
C ILE A 134 -4.61 -3.14 1.89
N SER A 135 -4.57 -4.42 1.55
CA SER A 135 -5.60 -5.03 0.67
C SER A 135 -7.01 -4.95 1.28
N ILE A 136 -7.11 -5.12 2.60
CA ILE A 136 -8.36 -4.95 3.36
C ILE A 136 -8.78 -3.47 3.36
N ILE A 137 -7.85 -2.54 3.60
CA ILE A 137 -8.12 -1.10 3.53
C ILE A 137 -8.62 -0.67 2.15
N ILE A 138 -8.03 -1.17 1.07
CA ILE A 138 -8.45 -0.88 -0.32
C ILE A 138 -9.90 -1.29 -0.55
N ILE A 139 -10.35 -2.42 0.02
CA ILE A 139 -11.77 -2.79 0.00
C ILE A 139 -12.61 -1.77 0.76
N GLY A 140 -12.14 -1.34 1.94
CA GLY A 140 -12.82 -0.38 2.81
C GLY A 140 -12.99 1.00 2.19
N LEU A 141 -12.11 1.42 1.27
CA LEU A 141 -12.18 2.73 0.61
C LEU A 141 -13.54 3.00 -0.06
N ARG A 142 -14.28 1.95 -0.47
CA ARG A 142 -15.65 2.09 -1.00
C ARG A 142 -16.59 2.83 -0.05
N TYR A 143 -16.47 2.58 1.25
CA TYR A 143 -17.32 3.19 2.26
C TYR A 143 -16.99 4.68 2.48
N LEU A 144 -15.80 5.11 2.08
CA LEU A 144 -15.46 6.54 2.03
C LEU A 144 -16.09 7.25 0.83
N PHE A 145 -16.45 6.51 -0.22
CA PHE A 145 -17.15 7.03 -1.39
C PHE A 145 -18.69 7.03 -1.22
N GLU A 146 -19.25 6.00 -0.60
CA GLU A 146 -20.69 5.84 -0.40
C GLU A 146 -21.26 6.79 0.68
N GLU A 147 -22.54 7.18 0.60
CA GLU A 147 -23.19 8.10 1.54
C GLU A 147 -24.13 7.41 2.55
N GLY A 148 -23.99 6.10 2.74
CA GLY A 148 -24.79 5.34 3.67
C GLY A 148 -24.53 5.69 5.13
N LYS A 149 -25.59 5.65 5.95
CA LYS A 149 -25.57 5.98 7.38
C LYS A 149 -24.55 5.19 8.23
N PHE A 150 -24.16 4.00 7.77
CA PHE A 150 -23.22 3.12 8.47
C PHE A 150 -21.85 3.04 7.80
N ASP A 151 -21.59 3.78 6.73
CA ASP A 151 -20.37 3.59 5.95
C ASP A 151 -19.11 4.06 6.68
N ILE A 152 -19.24 5.08 7.54
CA ILE A 152 -18.16 5.46 8.48
C ILE A 152 -17.83 4.29 9.42
N LEU A 153 -18.85 3.64 10.00
CA LEU A 153 -18.64 2.49 10.89
C LEU A 153 -18.05 1.29 10.14
N LYS A 154 -18.51 1.01 8.92
CA LYS A 154 -17.94 -0.05 8.08
C LYS A 154 -16.48 0.24 7.73
N PHE A 155 -16.13 1.50 7.45
CA PHE A 155 -14.74 1.89 7.22
C PHE A 155 -13.90 1.68 8.48
N ILE A 156 -14.35 2.18 9.64
CA ILE A 156 -13.67 1.98 10.93
C ILE A 156 -13.46 0.50 11.19
N PHE A 157 -14.51 -0.31 11.06
CA PHE A 157 -14.43 -1.76 11.22
C PHE A 157 -13.39 -2.38 10.28
N THR A 158 -13.37 -1.96 9.01
CA THR A 158 -12.37 -2.44 8.04
C THR A 158 -10.94 -2.08 8.47
N VAL A 159 -10.71 -0.86 8.99
CA VAL A 159 -9.40 -0.46 9.52
C VAL A 159 -9.01 -1.26 10.77
N LEU A 160 -9.94 -1.50 11.68
CA LEU A 160 -9.69 -2.30 12.88
C LEU A 160 -9.34 -3.74 12.52
N VAL A 161 -10.06 -4.36 11.58
CA VAL A 161 -9.73 -5.69 11.05
C VAL A 161 -8.33 -5.70 10.41
N ALA A 162 -8.01 -4.72 9.56
CA ALA A 162 -6.67 -4.60 8.96
C ALA A 162 -5.56 -4.43 10.02
N THR A 163 -5.85 -3.72 11.12
CA THR A 163 -4.92 -3.51 12.24
C THR A 163 -4.56 -4.81 12.95
N THR A 164 -5.47 -5.79 12.99
CA THR A 164 -5.20 -7.12 13.55
C THR A 164 -4.13 -7.88 12.78
N PHE A 165 -3.96 -7.61 11.48
CA PHE A 165 -2.92 -8.21 10.64
C PHE A 165 -1.63 -7.42 10.66
N HIS A 166 -1.74 -6.10 10.72
CA HIS A 166 -0.57 -5.23 10.81
C HIS A 166 -0.89 -3.92 11.53
N THR A 167 -0.19 -3.67 12.64
CA THR A 167 -0.53 -2.60 13.59
C THR A 167 -0.53 -1.20 12.96
N THR A 168 0.32 -0.95 11.97
CA THR A 168 0.40 0.36 11.29
C THR A 168 -0.88 0.70 10.51
N MET A 169 -1.77 -0.26 10.25
CA MET A 169 -3.03 -0.01 9.55
C MET A 169 -3.94 0.95 10.32
N ILE A 170 -3.79 1.08 11.63
CA ILE A 170 -4.59 1.99 12.45
C ILE A 170 -4.51 3.45 11.97
N PHE A 171 -3.37 3.86 11.39
CA PHE A 171 -3.18 5.22 10.90
C PHE A 171 -4.11 5.56 9.72
N TYR A 172 -4.64 4.57 9.00
CA TYR A 172 -5.62 4.80 7.94
C TYR A 172 -6.98 5.29 8.45
N LEU A 173 -7.23 5.33 9.76
CA LEU A 173 -8.35 6.08 10.33
C LEU A 173 -8.30 7.58 9.96
N ALA A 174 -7.11 8.13 9.68
CA ALA A 174 -6.94 9.48 9.14
C ALA A 174 -7.76 9.73 7.86
N PHE A 175 -8.05 8.67 7.09
CA PHE A 175 -8.85 8.80 5.86
C PHE A 175 -10.32 9.15 6.13
N LEU A 176 -10.82 9.03 7.36
CA LEU A 176 -12.17 9.51 7.71
C LEU A 176 -12.34 11.01 7.49
N ILE A 177 -11.24 11.77 7.47
CA ILE A 177 -11.25 13.21 7.25
C ILE A 177 -11.93 13.58 5.93
N VAL A 178 -11.87 12.70 4.92
CA VAL A 178 -12.47 12.95 3.61
C VAL A 178 -14.01 13.14 3.66
N LYS A 179 -14.66 12.66 4.74
CA LYS A 179 -16.10 12.80 4.97
C LYS A 179 -16.52 14.17 5.52
N PHE A 180 -15.59 14.98 6.03
CA PHE A 180 -15.95 16.31 6.54
C PHE A 180 -16.25 17.28 5.38
N LYS A 181 -17.46 17.87 5.40
CA LYS A 181 -17.94 18.79 4.35
C LYS A 181 -17.31 20.19 4.43
N LYS A 182 -16.97 20.68 5.63
CA LYS A 182 -16.29 21.98 5.83
C LYS A 182 -14.76 21.81 5.69
N THR A 183 -14.31 21.68 4.45
CA THR A 183 -12.95 21.23 4.14
C THR A 183 -11.87 22.21 4.57
N ASN A 184 -12.04 23.53 4.39
CA ASN A 184 -10.91 24.45 4.49
C ASN A 184 -10.41 24.68 5.93
N LEU A 185 -11.32 24.88 6.89
CA LEU A 185 -10.94 25.06 8.30
C LEU A 185 -10.41 23.74 8.89
N VAL A 186 -11.09 22.62 8.62
CA VAL A 186 -10.66 21.30 9.11
C VAL A 186 -9.31 20.93 8.52
N GLN A 187 -9.08 21.15 7.22
CA GLN A 187 -7.78 20.97 6.58
C GLN A 187 -6.71 21.87 7.19
N PHE A 188 -7.01 23.15 7.43
CA PHE A 188 -6.09 24.06 8.09
C PHE A 188 -5.71 23.58 9.49
N CYS A 189 -6.68 23.20 10.32
CA CYS A 189 -6.44 22.65 11.66
C CYS A 189 -5.61 21.37 11.62
N ILE A 190 -5.87 20.47 10.66
CA ILE A 190 -5.10 19.23 10.48
C ILE A 190 -3.67 19.53 10.08
N ILE A 191 -3.45 20.43 9.12
CA ILE A 191 -2.11 20.82 8.67
C ILE A 191 -1.36 21.47 9.83
N LEU A 192 -2.00 22.40 10.55
CA LEU A 192 -1.41 23.06 11.71
C LEU A 192 -1.06 22.05 12.82
N PHE A 193 -1.98 21.15 13.15
CA PHE A 193 -1.74 20.08 14.14
C PHE A 193 -0.58 19.17 13.72
N THR A 194 -0.54 18.74 12.45
CA THR A 194 0.54 17.92 11.91
C THR A 194 1.87 18.67 11.98
N PHE A 195 1.89 19.94 11.60
CA PHE A 195 3.09 20.77 11.62
C PHE A 195 3.63 20.95 13.05
N LEU A 196 2.76 21.33 13.99
CA LEU A 196 3.13 21.51 15.40
C LEU A 196 3.62 20.19 16.03
N THR A 197 2.91 19.08 15.81
CA THR A 197 3.33 17.76 16.33
C THR A 197 4.67 17.31 15.72
N THR A 198 4.89 17.54 14.42
CA THR A 198 6.18 17.24 13.78
C THR A 198 7.31 18.06 14.39
N ILE A 199 7.11 19.37 14.59
CA ILE A 199 8.11 20.24 15.26
C ILE A 199 8.41 19.73 16.66
N ILE A 200 7.39 19.43 17.47
CA ILE A 200 7.57 18.94 18.84
C ILE A 200 8.38 17.65 18.85
N ILE A 201 8.07 16.67 17.98
CA ILE A 201 8.79 15.40 17.91
C ILE A 201 10.25 15.60 17.44
N VAL A 202 10.47 16.44 16.44
CA VAL A 202 11.83 16.72 15.92
C VAL A 202 12.67 17.46 16.96
N MET A 203 12.10 18.48 17.64
CA MET A 203 12.77 19.20 18.74
C MET A 203 13.08 18.27 19.92
N ASN A 204 12.24 17.25 20.14
CA ASN A 204 12.48 16.20 21.14
C ASN A 204 13.39 15.07 20.63
N GLY A 205 14.28 15.35 19.67
CA GLY A 205 15.26 14.39 19.17
C GLY A 205 14.65 13.18 18.45
N THR A 206 13.53 13.37 17.74
CA THR A 206 12.76 12.32 17.05
C THR A 206 12.11 11.26 17.96
N LYS A 207 12.04 11.54 19.27
CA LYS A 207 11.32 10.72 20.24
C LYS A 207 9.93 11.30 20.49
N ILE A 208 8.90 10.46 20.53
CA ILE A 208 7.57 10.91 20.95
C ILE A 208 7.60 11.07 22.49
N PRO A 209 7.35 12.27 23.03
CA PRO A 209 7.24 12.47 24.47
C PRO A 209 6.23 11.49 25.08
N TYR A 210 6.51 10.96 26.28
CA TYR A 210 5.63 10.04 27.04
C TYR A 210 5.48 8.61 26.51
N LEU A 211 5.95 8.27 25.29
CA LEU A 211 5.96 6.87 24.85
C LEU A 211 6.89 5.99 25.70
N GLU A 212 8.05 6.51 26.13
CA GLU A 212 8.96 5.79 27.03
C GLU A 212 8.32 5.52 28.41
N VAL A 213 7.45 6.41 28.89
CA VAL A 213 6.71 6.24 30.15
C VAL A 213 5.63 5.18 30.02
N ILE A 214 4.92 5.16 28.88
CA ILE A 214 3.87 4.17 28.59
C ILE A 214 4.49 2.79 28.33
N PHE A 215 5.51 2.69 27.47
CA PHE A 215 6.16 1.43 27.13
C PHE A 215 7.13 0.92 28.21
N GLY A 216 7.70 1.81 29.04
CA GLY A 216 8.50 1.42 30.20
C GLY A 216 7.72 0.57 31.21
N SER A 217 6.39 0.72 31.25
CA SER A 217 5.49 -0.12 32.05
C SER A 217 5.23 -1.52 31.44
N LEU A 218 5.51 -1.71 30.14
CA LEU A 218 5.20 -2.94 29.39
C LEU A 218 6.41 -3.89 29.20
N ARG A 219 7.61 -3.55 29.70
CA ARG A 219 8.81 -4.42 29.75
C ARG A 219 9.15 -5.18 28.45
N GLU A 220 8.86 -4.64 27.26
CA GLU A 220 9.27 -5.26 26.01
C GLU A 220 10.63 -4.71 25.51
N SER A 221 11.64 -5.58 25.51
CA SER A 221 13.02 -5.32 25.05
C SER A 221 13.15 -4.93 23.57
N LYS A 222 12.08 -5.07 22.78
CA LYS A 222 12.06 -4.70 21.36
C LYS A 222 11.92 -3.19 21.13
N TYR A 223 11.28 -2.47 22.06
CA TYR A 223 11.04 -1.03 21.92
C TYR A 223 12.27 -0.18 22.19
N THR A 224 13.17 -0.63 23.08
CA THR A 224 14.41 0.09 23.40
C THR A 224 15.34 0.19 22.19
N GLY A 225 15.48 -0.88 21.40
CA GLY A 225 16.32 -0.88 20.19
C GLY A 225 15.82 0.04 19.05
N TYR A 226 14.52 0.32 18.99
CA TYR A 226 13.97 1.29 18.02
C TYR A 226 14.08 2.75 18.48
N LEU A 227 14.24 2.99 19.79
CA LEU A 227 14.36 4.33 20.38
C LEU A 227 15.80 4.85 20.46
N ASP A 228 16.79 3.97 20.37
CA ASP A 228 18.21 4.34 20.46
C ASP A 228 18.81 4.82 19.12
N LYS A 229 18.15 4.56 17.99
CA LYS A 229 18.57 5.07 16.67
C LYS A 229 17.79 6.34 16.33
N SER A 230 18.24 7.48 16.86
CA SER A 230 17.67 8.79 16.49
C SER A 230 17.84 9.06 14.99
N MET A 231 16.74 9.44 14.35
CA MET A 231 16.67 9.61 12.91
C MET A 231 16.94 11.06 12.54
N ARG A 232 18.23 11.45 12.47
CA ARG A 232 18.64 12.86 12.21
C ARG A 232 17.82 13.54 11.10
N TRP A 233 17.94 13.03 9.88
CA TRP A 233 17.30 13.62 8.69
C TRP A 233 16.68 12.57 7.75
N GLY A 234 16.69 11.29 8.13
CA GLY A 234 16.15 10.20 7.29
C GLY A 234 14.66 10.37 6.96
N PHE A 235 13.90 11.08 7.79
CA PHE A 235 12.48 11.35 7.57
C PHE A 235 12.17 12.26 6.37
N ILE A 236 13.17 13.01 5.86
CA ILE A 236 13.00 13.85 4.67
C ILE A 236 12.57 12.99 3.47
N PHE A 237 13.03 11.73 3.42
CA PHE A 237 12.70 10.85 2.32
C PHE A 237 11.23 10.41 2.27
N PRO A 238 10.64 9.79 3.31
CA PRO A 238 9.22 9.49 3.32
C PRO A 238 8.35 10.75 3.20
N LEU A 239 8.82 11.90 3.68
CA LEU A 239 8.18 13.20 3.43
C LEU A 239 8.14 13.54 1.94
N ALA A 240 9.28 13.48 1.24
CA ALA A 240 9.35 13.75 -0.20
C ALA A 240 8.45 12.81 -1.00
N LEU A 241 8.47 11.52 -0.68
CA LEU A 241 7.61 10.52 -1.32
C LEU A 241 6.12 10.79 -1.06
N GLN A 242 5.76 11.24 0.14
CA GLN A 242 4.39 11.65 0.46
C GLN A 242 3.97 12.91 -0.32
N MET A 243 4.87 13.87 -0.52
CA MET A 243 4.59 15.02 -1.38
C MET A 243 4.38 14.59 -2.84
N ILE A 244 5.17 13.66 -3.33
CA ILE A 244 5.05 13.11 -4.69
C ILE A 244 3.71 12.37 -4.86
N ASN A 245 3.25 11.62 -3.85
CA ASN A 245 1.92 11.02 -3.80
C ASN A 245 0.81 12.07 -3.98
N ILE A 246 0.87 13.19 -3.24
CA ILE A 246 -0.12 14.27 -3.31
C ILE A 246 -0.10 14.94 -4.69
N LEU A 247 1.09 15.25 -5.21
CA LEU A 247 1.25 15.89 -6.53
C LEU A 247 0.72 15.00 -7.66
N PHE A 248 1.00 13.70 -7.60
CA PHE A 248 0.51 12.75 -8.58
C PHE A 248 -1.02 12.61 -8.52
N ALA A 249 -1.60 12.52 -7.32
CA ALA A 249 -3.06 12.48 -7.16
C ALA A 249 -3.74 13.77 -7.67
N LYS A 250 -3.13 14.94 -7.44
CA LYS A 250 -3.59 16.23 -7.99
C LYS A 250 -3.52 16.27 -9.51
N PHE A 251 -2.44 15.73 -10.10
CA PHE A 251 -2.28 15.61 -11.55
C PHE A 251 -3.41 14.77 -12.17
N LEU A 252 -3.68 13.58 -11.62
CA LEU A 252 -4.76 12.70 -12.10
C LEU A 252 -6.13 13.39 -12.07
N MET A 253 -6.42 14.12 -10.99
CA MET A 253 -7.65 14.91 -10.88
C MET A 253 -7.72 16.00 -11.95
N THR A 254 -6.67 16.81 -12.11
CA THR A 254 -6.63 17.97 -13.02
C THR A 254 -6.81 17.55 -14.48
N VAL A 255 -6.11 16.49 -14.92
CA VAL A 255 -6.20 15.98 -16.30
C VAL A 255 -7.59 15.46 -16.64
N ASN A 256 -8.33 14.93 -15.67
CA ASN A 256 -9.67 14.38 -15.89
C ASN A 256 -10.79 15.40 -15.69
N PHE A 257 -10.52 16.53 -15.04
CA PHE A 257 -11.53 17.58 -14.82
C PHE A 257 -11.72 18.49 -16.04
N SER A 258 -10.71 18.59 -16.90
CA SER A 258 -10.74 19.37 -18.14
C SER A 258 -11.59 18.78 -19.27
N ASP A 259 -11.98 17.50 -19.20
CA ASP A 259 -12.93 16.86 -20.14
C ASP A 259 -14.35 16.93 -19.56
N ILE A 260 -15.17 17.88 -20.03
CA ILE A 260 -16.37 18.38 -19.31
C ILE A 260 -17.70 17.69 -19.69
N ASN A 261 -17.82 16.91 -20.76
CA ASN A 261 -19.14 16.75 -21.39
C ASN A 261 -19.91 15.42 -21.19
N SER A 262 -19.77 14.67 -20.08
CA SER A 262 -20.63 13.49 -19.86
C SER A 262 -20.98 13.19 -18.40
N ILE A 263 -22.20 12.71 -18.16
CA ILE A 263 -22.73 12.30 -16.85
C ILE A 263 -21.88 11.16 -16.23
N ASP A 264 -21.30 10.27 -17.06
CA ASP A 264 -20.35 9.23 -16.61
C ASP A 264 -19.05 9.82 -16.02
N ASN A 265 -18.78 11.11 -16.24
CA ASN A 265 -17.64 11.79 -15.62
C ASN A 265 -17.88 12.20 -14.16
N GLU A 266 -19.11 12.40 -13.68
CA GLU A 266 -19.33 12.93 -12.33
C GLU A 266 -18.91 11.95 -11.23
N GLY A 267 -19.35 10.69 -11.31
CA GLY A 267 -18.95 9.65 -10.36
C GLY A 267 -17.43 9.45 -10.35
N ARG A 268 -16.80 9.48 -11.53
CA ARG A 268 -15.35 9.38 -11.69
C ARG A 268 -14.62 10.59 -11.11
N LYS A 269 -15.11 11.81 -11.35
CA LYS A 269 -14.54 13.03 -10.79
C LYS A 269 -14.58 12.97 -9.25
N SER A 270 -15.69 12.51 -8.68
CA SER A 270 -15.82 12.28 -7.24
C SER A 270 -14.85 11.22 -6.71
N GLN A 271 -14.63 10.13 -7.46
CA GLN A 271 -13.61 9.11 -7.12
C GLN A 271 -12.19 9.66 -7.17
N LEU A 272 -11.82 10.46 -8.18
CA LEU A 272 -10.50 11.09 -8.27
C LEU A 272 -10.31 12.18 -7.21
N LEU A 273 -11.36 12.93 -6.89
CA LEU A 273 -11.36 13.87 -5.77
C LEU A 273 -11.17 13.15 -4.44
N LEU A 274 -11.84 12.00 -4.25
CA LEU A 274 -11.59 11.14 -3.09
C LEU A 274 -10.12 10.74 -3.03
N ASN A 275 -9.52 10.24 -4.11
CA ASN A 275 -8.10 9.89 -4.14
C ASN A 275 -7.20 11.05 -3.71
N TYR A 276 -7.42 12.25 -4.26
CA TYR A 276 -6.67 13.44 -3.86
C TYR A 276 -6.83 13.73 -2.36
N LYS A 277 -8.05 13.68 -1.83
CA LYS A 277 -8.31 13.87 -0.40
C LYS A 277 -7.64 12.81 0.48
N LEU A 278 -7.60 11.54 0.05
CA LEU A 278 -6.89 10.47 0.76
C LEU A 278 -5.38 10.78 0.85
N ASN A 279 -4.76 11.19 -0.26
CA ASN A 279 -3.34 11.55 -0.28
C ASN A 279 -3.06 12.77 0.61
N VAL A 280 -3.91 13.80 0.57
CA VAL A 280 -3.80 14.96 1.47
C VAL A 280 -3.96 14.55 2.93
N SER A 281 -4.90 13.66 3.26
CA SER A 281 -5.04 13.16 4.63
C SER A 281 -3.80 12.38 5.11
N GLY A 282 -3.02 11.80 4.19
CA GLY A 282 -1.72 11.18 4.50
C GLY A 282 -0.65 12.16 5.01
N ILE A 283 -0.87 13.47 4.96
CA ILE A 283 -0.04 14.47 5.66
C ILE A 283 0.05 14.15 7.16
N LEU A 284 -1.03 13.61 7.75
CA LEU A 284 -1.05 13.17 9.15
C LEU A 284 -0.05 12.04 9.48
N PHE A 285 0.55 11.40 8.48
CA PHE A 285 1.59 10.39 8.69
C PHE A 285 2.98 11.00 8.93
N ILE A 286 3.19 12.26 8.54
CA ILE A 286 4.48 12.96 8.63
C ILE A 286 5.09 12.94 10.05
N PRO A 287 4.34 13.21 11.14
CA PRO A 287 4.91 13.19 12.48
C PRO A 287 5.44 11.82 12.88
N ILE A 288 4.94 10.75 12.26
CA ILE A 288 5.35 9.38 12.56
C ILE A 288 6.56 8.98 11.69
N PHE A 289 6.70 9.57 10.50
CA PHE A 289 7.89 9.39 9.65
C PHE A 289 9.17 9.87 10.33
N THR A 290 9.08 10.85 11.23
CA THR A 290 10.23 11.35 11.99
C THR A 290 10.72 10.34 13.03
N VAL A 291 9.84 9.44 13.49
CA VAL A 291 10.13 8.48 14.56
C VAL A 291 10.86 7.24 14.04
N ASN A 292 10.42 6.70 12.90
CA ASN A 292 11.03 5.50 12.33
C ASN A 292 10.83 5.42 10.81
N LEU A 293 11.90 5.09 10.08
CA LEU A 293 11.87 4.90 8.63
C LEU A 293 10.88 3.81 8.25
N ASN A 294 10.67 2.78 9.08
CA ASN A 294 9.70 1.72 8.82
C ASN A 294 8.30 2.25 8.51
N PHE A 295 7.92 3.44 8.98
CA PHE A 295 6.64 4.06 8.68
C PHE A 295 6.55 4.61 7.24
N TYR A 296 7.63 4.63 6.46
CA TYR A 296 7.60 4.93 5.02
C TYR A 296 6.59 4.04 4.28
N ARG A 297 6.32 2.83 4.80
CA ARG A 297 5.29 1.91 4.29
C ARG A 297 3.91 2.56 4.18
N LEU A 298 3.57 3.55 5.03
CA LEU A 298 2.31 4.28 4.93
C LEU A 298 2.23 5.11 3.64
N ALA A 299 3.33 5.77 3.26
CA ALA A 299 3.45 6.49 2.00
C ALA A 299 3.51 5.52 0.80
N ARG A 300 4.18 4.37 0.93
CA ARG A 300 4.22 3.34 -0.12
C ARG A 300 2.83 2.75 -0.41
N ASN A 301 2.04 2.52 0.62
CA ASN A 301 0.68 2.02 0.46
C ASN A 301 -0.24 3.02 -0.28
N LEU A 302 0.01 4.33 -0.11
CA LEU A 302 -0.64 5.36 -0.91
C LEU A 302 -0.22 5.30 -2.40
N LEU A 303 1.01 4.86 -2.71
CA LEU A 303 1.41 4.55 -4.08
C LEU A 303 0.50 3.46 -4.67
N THR A 304 0.28 2.33 -3.99
CA THR A 304 -0.61 1.29 -4.47
C THR A 304 -2.02 1.83 -4.74
N ILE A 305 -2.57 2.64 -3.84
CA ILE A 305 -3.87 3.30 -4.03
C ILE A 305 -3.84 4.21 -5.27
N ASN A 306 -2.82 5.04 -5.42
CA ASN A 306 -2.66 5.93 -6.58
C ASN A 306 -2.56 5.19 -7.91
N LEU A 307 -1.96 4.00 -7.95
CA LEU A 307 -1.92 3.16 -9.16
C LEU A 307 -3.30 2.63 -9.55
N ILE A 308 -4.19 2.38 -8.59
CA ILE A 308 -5.58 2.02 -8.86
C ILE A 308 -6.30 3.19 -9.53
N PHE A 309 -6.11 4.40 -8.98
CA PHE A 309 -6.73 5.61 -9.51
C PHE A 309 -6.12 6.08 -10.83
N SER A 310 -4.84 5.80 -11.11
CA SER A 310 -4.24 6.08 -12.42
C SER A 310 -4.84 5.19 -13.52
N GLN A 311 -5.12 3.92 -13.22
CA GLN A 311 -5.86 3.05 -14.13
C GLN A 311 -7.32 3.51 -14.30
N LEU A 312 -7.98 3.97 -13.24
CA LEU A 312 -9.32 4.58 -13.32
C LEU A 312 -9.33 5.83 -14.21
N SER A 313 -8.26 6.63 -14.18
CA SER A 313 -8.10 7.79 -15.05
C SER A 313 -8.03 7.45 -16.54
N LEU A 314 -7.74 6.20 -16.93
CA LEU A 314 -7.69 5.76 -18.33
C LEU A 314 -9.06 5.31 -18.90
N ASN A 315 -10.14 6.01 -18.57
CA ASN A 315 -11.47 5.69 -19.11
C ASN A 315 -11.51 5.81 -20.65
N HIS A 316 -12.46 5.11 -21.31
CA HIS A 316 -12.68 5.13 -22.76
C HIS A 316 -13.01 6.52 -23.32
N SER A 317 -13.54 7.41 -22.50
CA SER A 317 -13.87 8.78 -22.86
C SER A 317 -12.66 9.72 -22.93
N VAL A 318 -11.51 9.31 -22.39
CA VAL A 318 -10.32 10.18 -22.32
C VAL A 318 -9.64 10.27 -23.68
N LYS A 319 -9.33 11.50 -24.09
CA LYS A 319 -8.60 11.78 -25.33
C LYS A 319 -7.23 11.10 -25.33
N GLN A 320 -6.79 10.64 -26.51
CA GLN A 320 -5.52 9.91 -26.66
C GLN A 320 -4.32 10.69 -26.12
N LYS A 321 -4.28 12.02 -26.28
CA LYS A 321 -3.23 12.89 -25.74
C LYS A 321 -3.15 12.83 -24.21
N GLU A 322 -4.28 12.93 -23.53
CA GLU A 322 -4.35 12.86 -22.07
C GLU A 322 -4.08 11.44 -21.56
N ARG A 323 -4.51 10.42 -22.30
CA ARG A 323 -4.15 9.02 -22.03
C ARG A 323 -2.64 8.79 -22.03
N ILE A 324 -1.93 9.27 -23.06
CA ILE A 324 -0.47 9.16 -23.14
C ILE A 324 0.19 9.89 -21.96
N LYS A 325 -0.28 11.09 -21.63
CA LYS A 325 0.21 11.82 -20.45
C LYS A 325 0.01 11.03 -19.15
N ILE A 326 -1.18 10.48 -18.91
CA ILE A 326 -1.45 9.67 -17.70
C ILE A 326 -0.50 8.48 -17.63
N ILE A 327 -0.32 7.74 -18.73
CA ILE A 327 0.59 6.59 -18.80
C ILE A 327 2.02 7.03 -18.49
N LEU A 328 2.53 8.05 -19.19
CA LEU A 328 3.89 8.56 -19.02
C LEU A 328 4.15 9.03 -17.59
N PHE A 329 3.28 9.88 -17.03
CA PHE A 329 3.43 10.38 -15.67
C PHE A 329 3.27 9.28 -14.62
N THR A 330 2.49 8.22 -14.90
CA THR A 330 2.41 7.05 -14.01
C THR A 330 3.75 6.31 -13.98
N PHE A 331 4.39 6.10 -15.13
CA PHE A 331 5.72 5.47 -15.17
C PHE A 331 6.81 6.35 -14.56
N ILE A 332 6.79 7.67 -14.77
CA ILE A 332 7.71 8.60 -14.09
C ILE A 332 7.51 8.52 -12.58
N TYR A 333 6.26 8.54 -12.12
CA TYR A 333 5.91 8.43 -10.71
C TYR A 333 6.45 7.13 -10.10
N VAL A 334 6.23 5.98 -10.74
CA VAL A 334 6.78 4.69 -10.28
C VAL A 334 8.30 4.67 -10.35
N PHE A 335 8.89 5.27 -11.38
CA PHE A 335 10.35 5.36 -11.52
C PHE A 335 11.00 6.12 -10.37
N VAL A 336 10.37 7.18 -9.85
CA VAL A 336 10.83 7.86 -8.64
C VAL A 336 10.91 6.91 -7.45
N TRP A 337 9.90 6.05 -7.28
CA TRP A 337 9.89 5.04 -6.23
C TRP A 337 10.97 3.98 -6.44
N VAL A 338 11.13 3.48 -7.67
CA VAL A 338 12.20 2.53 -8.04
C VAL A 338 13.58 3.12 -7.77
N PHE A 339 13.81 4.35 -8.23
CA PHE A 339 15.07 5.06 -8.02
C PHE A 339 15.35 5.23 -6.53
N TYR A 340 14.34 5.60 -5.74
CA TYR A 340 14.51 5.78 -4.32
C TYR A 340 14.75 4.45 -3.57
N GLY A 341 13.88 3.46 -3.76
CA GLY A 341 13.96 2.19 -3.03
C GLY A 341 15.13 1.31 -3.49
N PHE A 342 15.21 1.03 -4.79
CA PHE A 342 16.14 0.02 -5.30
C PHE A 342 17.53 0.59 -5.61
N ILE A 343 17.62 1.83 -6.12
CA ILE A 343 18.90 2.43 -6.53
C ILE A 343 19.54 3.16 -5.35
N PHE A 344 18.85 4.16 -4.78
CA PHE A 344 19.38 4.97 -3.69
C PHE A 344 19.43 4.19 -2.36
N GLY A 345 18.39 3.41 -2.06
CA GLY A 345 18.35 2.51 -0.90
C GLY A 345 19.23 1.27 -1.02
N ASN A 346 19.77 0.98 -2.22
CA ASN A 346 20.51 -0.23 -2.54
C ASN A 346 19.75 -1.53 -2.19
N GLU A 347 18.41 -1.49 -2.26
CA GLU A 347 17.57 -2.62 -1.85
C GLU A 347 17.30 -3.60 -3.00
N PHE A 348 17.81 -3.37 -4.21
CA PHE A 348 17.61 -4.31 -5.33
C PHE A 348 18.11 -5.73 -5.01
N GLU A 349 19.33 -5.83 -4.46
CA GLU A 349 19.97 -7.11 -4.12
C GLU A 349 19.27 -7.84 -2.97
N THR A 350 18.64 -7.10 -2.06
CA THR A 350 18.00 -7.66 -0.86
C THR A 350 16.50 -7.89 -1.03
N VAL A 351 15.85 -7.14 -1.94
CA VAL A 351 14.40 -7.16 -2.13
C VAL A 351 13.99 -7.82 -3.43
N VAL A 352 14.60 -7.44 -4.55
CA VAL A 352 14.16 -7.89 -5.88
C VAL A 352 14.80 -9.22 -6.25
N ARG A 353 16.13 -9.29 -6.13
CA ARG A 353 16.92 -10.44 -6.55
C ARG A 353 16.51 -11.74 -5.85
N PRO A 354 16.31 -11.78 -4.51
CA PRO A 354 15.95 -13.02 -3.83
C PRO A 354 14.58 -13.56 -4.25
N LEU A 355 13.64 -12.67 -4.58
CA LEU A 355 12.31 -13.05 -5.04
C LEU A 355 12.31 -13.67 -6.46
N LEU A 356 13.28 -13.32 -7.29
CA LEU A 356 13.39 -13.78 -8.67
C LEU A 356 14.37 -14.96 -8.86
N GLU A 357 15.44 -15.02 -8.06
CA GLU A 357 16.46 -16.08 -8.15
C GLU A 357 16.20 -17.23 -7.19
N ASN A 358 15.65 -16.97 -5.99
CA ASN A 358 15.44 -18.00 -4.96
C ASN A 358 13.94 -18.22 -4.72
N ASN A 359 13.23 -18.66 -5.77
CA ASN A 359 11.82 -18.97 -5.73
C ASN A 359 11.60 -20.46 -5.99
N GLY A 360 10.93 -21.16 -5.06
CA GLY A 360 10.80 -22.62 -5.13
C GLY A 360 9.96 -23.16 -6.30
N PHE A 361 9.27 -22.30 -7.06
CA PHE A 361 8.54 -22.71 -8.27
C PHE A 361 9.44 -22.78 -9.52
N PHE A 362 10.50 -21.96 -9.59
CA PHE A 362 11.51 -22.02 -10.64
C PHE A 362 12.90 -21.98 -9.97
N PRO A 363 13.40 -23.14 -9.52
CA PRO A 363 14.68 -23.25 -8.82
C PRO A 363 15.89 -22.90 -9.70
#